data_AF-A0A120KNY8-F1
#
_entry.id   AF-A0A120KNY8-F1
#
_cell.length_a   1.000
_cell.length_b   1.000
_cell.length_c   1.000
_cell.angle_alpha   90.00
_cell.angle_beta   90.00
_cell.angle_gamma   90.00
#
_symmetry.space_group_name_H-M   'P 1'
#
loop_
_entity.id
_entity.type
_entity.pdbx_description
1 polymer ?
#
loop_
_entity_poly.entity_id
_entity_poly.type
_entity_poly.pdbx_seq_one_letter_code
_entity_poly.pdbx_strand_id
1 'polypeptide(L)'
;MLLNMEKRSAAKARQAVYAKYKNPAPPQTWREYLEQEALAGNEDALKAIQARAIKEAAMPNRIYGVRQEGIPTGEAVKVTNKGNLIMPDGSRDNGETFYFPDFVKDDNLKRAYLRAVRVHRGHLEVEGSEEFKGKLVELSAEPGMPPVSFKNSDMQQQRLHILAERERSEARSRSKSFFWSR
;
A
#
# COMPACT_ATOMS: atom_id res chain seq x y z
N MET A 1 -13.93 44.37 -49.93
CA MET A 1 -13.21 44.33 -48.64
C MET A 1 -13.65 43.17 -47.74
N LEU A 2 -14.95 42.86 -47.62
CA LEU A 2 -15.50 41.79 -46.77
C LEU A 2 -14.88 40.38 -47.01
N LEU A 3 -14.73 39.97 -48.27
CA LEU A 3 -14.19 38.65 -48.64
C LEU A 3 -12.74 38.40 -48.14
N ASN A 4 -11.94 39.46 -48.00
CA ASN A 4 -10.57 39.35 -47.50
C ASN A 4 -10.51 39.30 -45.97
N MET A 5 -11.52 39.81 -45.28
CA MET A 5 -11.63 39.73 -43.82
C MET A 5 -12.04 38.33 -43.38
N GLU A 6 -12.97 37.68 -44.09
CA GLU A 6 -13.37 36.29 -43.84
C GLU A 6 -12.23 35.29 -44.12
N LYS A 7 -11.46 35.49 -45.18
CA LYS A 7 -10.28 34.65 -45.45
C LYS A 7 -9.22 34.76 -44.36
N ARG A 8 -9.03 35.97 -43.80
CA ARG A 8 -8.10 36.21 -42.68
C ARG A 8 -8.63 35.62 -41.36
N SER A 9 -9.93 35.69 -41.08
CA SER A 9 -10.52 35.04 -39.90
C SER A 9 -10.44 33.52 -39.99
N ALA A 10 -10.68 32.94 -41.16
CA ALA A 10 -10.54 31.51 -41.41
C ALA A 10 -9.08 31.03 -41.34
N ALA A 11 -8.10 31.87 -41.74
CA ALA A 11 -6.68 31.57 -41.56
C ALA A 11 -6.28 31.59 -40.08
N LYS A 12 -6.79 32.57 -39.31
CA LYS A 12 -6.53 32.69 -37.87
C LYS A 12 -7.17 31.56 -37.08
N ALA A 13 -8.39 31.14 -37.44
CA ALA A 13 -9.08 29.99 -36.84
C ALA A 13 -8.32 28.68 -37.12
N ARG A 14 -7.85 28.48 -38.36
CA ARG A 14 -6.99 27.33 -38.71
C ARG A 14 -5.69 27.32 -37.92
N GLN A 15 -5.06 28.48 -37.75
CA GLN A 15 -3.81 28.59 -36.99
C GLN A 15 -4.01 28.35 -35.49
N ALA A 16 -5.15 28.73 -34.91
CA ALA A 16 -5.49 28.43 -33.53
C ALA A 16 -5.76 26.93 -33.29
N VAL A 17 -6.46 26.27 -34.22
CA VAL A 17 -6.63 24.80 -34.21
C VAL A 17 -5.26 24.15 -34.34
N TYR A 18 -4.45 24.56 -35.31
CA TYR A 18 -3.11 23.99 -35.50
C TYR A 18 -2.23 24.18 -34.26
N ALA A 19 -2.25 25.36 -33.62
CA ALA A 19 -1.51 25.62 -32.38
C ALA A 19 -1.98 24.74 -31.22
N LYS A 20 -3.29 24.46 -31.11
CA LYS A 20 -3.87 23.55 -30.11
C LYS A 20 -3.38 22.10 -30.26
N TYR A 21 -3.06 21.68 -31.48
CA TYR A 21 -2.65 20.31 -31.80
C TYR A 21 -1.19 20.18 -32.30
N LYS A 22 -0.39 21.25 -32.22
CA LYS A 22 1.01 21.26 -32.71
C LYS A 22 1.95 20.47 -31.80
N ASN A 23 1.61 20.35 -30.53
CA ASN A 23 2.29 19.52 -29.53
C ASN A 23 1.24 18.88 -28.61
N PRO A 24 0.47 17.88 -29.09
CA PRO A 24 -0.34 17.10 -28.17
C PRO A 24 0.63 16.35 -27.24
N ALA A 25 0.33 16.31 -25.94
CA ALA A 25 0.94 15.28 -25.09
C ALA A 25 0.77 13.93 -25.82
N PRO A 26 1.76 13.03 -25.78
CA PRO A 26 1.65 11.73 -26.44
C PRO A 26 0.29 11.11 -26.05
N PRO A 27 -0.46 10.54 -27.01
CA PRO A 27 -1.78 10.01 -26.74
C PRO A 27 -1.66 9.01 -25.60
N GLN A 28 -2.40 9.27 -24.53
CA GLN A 28 -2.42 8.38 -23.37
C GLN A 28 -2.75 6.97 -23.84
N THR A 29 -1.84 6.04 -23.61
CA THR A 29 -2.08 4.65 -23.95
C THR A 29 -3.26 4.12 -23.12
N TRP A 30 -3.98 3.12 -23.62
CA TRP A 30 -5.04 2.47 -22.85
C TRP A 30 -4.57 2.03 -21.45
N ARG A 31 -3.30 1.63 -21.34
CA ARG A 31 -2.68 1.26 -20.07
C ARG A 31 -2.48 2.44 -19.12
N GLU A 32 -2.06 3.60 -19.63
CA GLU A 32 -1.93 4.83 -18.83
C GLU A 32 -3.30 5.38 -18.42
N TYR A 33 -4.33 5.21 -19.25
CA TYR A 33 -5.72 5.53 -18.90
C TYR A 33 -6.18 4.66 -17.72
N LEU A 34 -6.03 3.35 -17.84
CA LEU A 34 -6.38 2.44 -16.75
C LEU A 34 -5.59 2.70 -15.46
N GLU A 35 -4.32 3.14 -15.56
CA GLU A 35 -3.54 3.53 -14.39
C GLU A 35 -4.15 4.73 -13.67
N GLN A 36 -4.46 5.80 -14.42
CA GLN A 36 -5.02 7.01 -13.84
C GLN A 36 -6.39 6.74 -13.24
N GLU A 37 -7.24 5.97 -13.92
CA GLU A 37 -8.53 5.55 -13.39
C GLU A 37 -8.38 4.73 -12.10
N ALA A 38 -7.46 3.76 -12.08
CA ALA A 38 -7.20 2.98 -10.89
C ALA A 38 -6.68 3.87 -9.74
N LEU A 39 -5.76 4.81 -10.00
CA LEU A 39 -5.29 5.76 -8.97
C LEU A 39 -6.39 6.74 -8.52
N ALA A 40 -7.39 7.01 -9.37
CA ALA A 40 -8.55 7.84 -9.03
C ALA A 40 -9.62 7.08 -8.21
N GLY A 41 -9.42 5.79 -7.93
CA GLY A 41 -10.34 4.99 -7.12
C GLY A 41 -11.12 3.94 -7.91
N ASN A 42 -10.94 3.84 -9.23
CA ASN A 42 -11.71 2.94 -10.08
C ASN A 42 -11.20 1.49 -9.95
N GLU A 43 -11.89 0.67 -9.14
CA GLU A 43 -11.54 -0.74 -8.93
C GLU A 43 -11.65 -1.57 -10.22
N ASP A 44 -12.56 -1.23 -11.14
CA ASP A 44 -12.72 -1.97 -12.39
C ASP A 44 -11.53 -1.72 -13.34
N ALA A 45 -10.96 -0.52 -13.31
CA ALA A 45 -9.73 -0.23 -14.03
C ALA A 45 -8.56 -1.07 -13.47
N LEU A 46 -8.47 -1.23 -12.14
CA LEU A 46 -7.48 -2.10 -11.50
C LEU A 46 -7.67 -3.56 -11.94
N LYS A 47 -8.89 -4.08 -11.88
CA LYS A 47 -9.23 -5.45 -12.32
C LYS A 47 -8.88 -5.68 -13.80
N ALA A 48 -9.12 -4.68 -14.65
CA ALA A 48 -8.77 -4.75 -16.07
C ALA A 48 -7.25 -4.86 -16.31
N ILE A 49 -6.43 -4.21 -15.49
CA ILE A 49 -4.97 -4.35 -15.51
C ILE A 49 -4.58 -5.77 -15.03
N GLN A 50 -5.15 -6.21 -13.90
CA GLN A 50 -4.84 -7.53 -13.30
C GLN A 50 -5.20 -8.70 -14.23
N ALA A 51 -6.33 -8.63 -14.95
CA ALA A 51 -6.78 -9.67 -15.86
C ALA A 51 -5.79 -9.96 -17.01
N ARG A 52 -4.89 -9.02 -17.31
CA ARG A 52 -3.86 -9.16 -18.36
C ARG A 52 -2.50 -9.59 -17.81
N ALA A 53 -2.35 -9.67 -16.49
CA ALA A 53 -1.07 -9.94 -15.85
C ALA A 53 -0.69 -11.42 -15.95
N ILE A 54 0.53 -11.70 -16.41
CA ILE A 54 1.12 -13.03 -16.31
C ILE A 54 1.56 -13.22 -14.84
N LYS A 55 1.14 -14.33 -14.22
CA LYS A 55 1.53 -14.68 -12.85
C LYS A 55 3.04 -14.99 -12.82
N GLU A 56 3.81 -14.11 -12.20
CA GLU A 56 5.24 -14.35 -11.91
C GLU A 56 5.43 -14.77 -10.45
N ALA A 57 6.66 -15.18 -10.11
CA ALA A 57 7.05 -15.52 -8.75
C ALA A 57 6.69 -14.40 -7.76
N ALA A 58 5.97 -14.77 -6.70
CA ALA A 58 5.60 -13.87 -5.62
C ALA A 58 6.85 -13.37 -4.89
N MET A 59 6.82 -12.10 -4.44
CA MET A 59 7.84 -11.61 -3.51
C MET A 59 7.80 -12.47 -2.22
N PRO A 60 8.95 -12.78 -1.62
CA PRO A 60 9.02 -13.71 -0.51
C PRO A 60 8.29 -13.17 0.73
N ASN A 61 8.50 -11.89 1.05
CA ASN A 61 7.91 -11.23 2.21
C ASN A 61 6.49 -10.75 1.91
N ARG A 62 5.53 -11.29 2.64
CA ARG A 62 4.10 -11.01 2.44
C ARG A 62 3.28 -11.14 3.71
N ILE A 63 2.25 -10.31 3.79
CA ILE A 63 1.18 -10.38 4.78
C ILE A 63 -0.13 -10.55 4.01
N TYR A 64 -0.94 -11.50 4.43
CA TYR A 64 -2.25 -11.75 3.84
C TYR A 64 -3.24 -12.21 4.92
N GLY A 65 -4.50 -12.33 4.53
CA GLY A 65 -5.59 -12.70 5.43
C GLY A 65 -6.93 -12.45 4.76
N VAL A 66 -8.01 -12.63 5.52
CA VAL A 66 -9.34 -12.28 5.02
C VAL A 66 -9.44 -10.76 4.94
N ARG A 67 -9.50 -10.22 3.73
CA ARG A 67 -9.74 -8.80 3.51
C ARG A 67 -11.19 -8.47 3.89
N GLN A 68 -11.36 -7.43 4.72
CA GLN A 68 -12.66 -6.96 5.21
C GLN A 68 -12.97 -5.53 4.75
N GLU A 69 -12.09 -4.93 3.95
CA GLU A 69 -12.21 -3.58 3.41
C GLU A 69 -11.99 -3.61 1.88
N GLY A 70 -12.62 -2.69 1.15
CA GLY A 70 -12.39 -2.50 -0.30
C GLY A 70 -10.94 -2.14 -0.62
N ILE A 71 -10.54 -2.25 -1.89
CA ILE A 71 -9.15 -2.01 -2.30
C ILE A 71 -8.89 -0.49 -2.23
N PRO A 72 -7.85 -0.03 -1.51
CA PRO A 72 -7.60 1.41 -1.32
C PRO A 72 -6.89 2.02 -2.55
N THR A 73 -7.54 1.92 -3.70
CA THR A 73 -7.08 2.40 -5.02
C THR A 73 -6.63 3.87 -5.01
N GLY A 74 -7.32 4.73 -4.24
CA GLY A 74 -7.00 6.16 -4.11
C GLY A 74 -5.83 6.51 -3.15
N GLU A 75 -5.32 5.56 -2.37
CA GLU A 75 -4.16 5.78 -1.49
C GLU A 75 -2.82 5.46 -2.19
N ALA A 76 -2.87 4.79 -3.34
CA ALA A 76 -1.69 4.31 -4.05
C ALA A 76 -0.96 5.44 -4.79
N VAL A 77 0.36 5.32 -4.92
CA VAL A 77 1.18 6.28 -5.70
C VAL A 77 1.40 5.83 -7.14
N LYS A 78 1.25 4.53 -7.41
CA LYS A 78 1.49 3.94 -8.73
C LYS A 78 0.79 2.59 -8.87
N VAL A 79 0.42 2.22 -10.10
CA VAL A 79 -0.04 0.86 -10.39
C VAL A 79 0.98 0.16 -11.28
N THR A 80 1.48 -0.99 -10.82
CA THR A 80 2.39 -1.81 -11.63
C THR A 80 1.68 -2.36 -12.87
N ASN A 81 2.46 -2.80 -13.87
CA ASN A 81 1.90 -3.45 -15.06
C ASN A 81 1.07 -4.71 -14.76
N LYS A 82 1.22 -5.27 -13.56
CA LYS A 82 0.51 -6.46 -13.08
C LYS A 82 -0.73 -6.12 -12.24
N GLY A 83 -1.01 -4.84 -12.04
CA GLY A 83 -2.16 -4.41 -11.23
C GLY A 83 -1.92 -4.51 -9.72
N ASN A 84 -0.66 -4.45 -9.27
CA ASN A 84 -0.35 -4.19 -7.86
C ASN A 84 -0.28 -2.69 -7.63
N LEU A 85 -0.99 -2.22 -6.61
CA LEU A 85 -0.92 -0.87 -6.09
C LEU A 85 0.36 -0.68 -5.28
N ILE A 86 1.23 0.24 -5.70
CA ILE A 86 2.39 0.64 -4.90
C ILE A 86 1.92 1.72 -3.93
N MET A 87 2.14 1.47 -2.65
CA MET A 87 1.75 2.36 -1.57
C MET A 87 2.88 3.34 -1.23
N PRO A 88 2.60 4.48 -0.55
CA PRO A 88 3.63 5.45 -0.16
C PRO A 88 4.75 4.91 0.73
N ASP A 89 4.50 3.81 1.45
CA ASP A 89 5.51 3.11 2.26
C ASP A 89 6.37 2.11 1.44
N GLY A 90 6.10 1.97 0.14
CA GLY A 90 6.80 1.06 -0.76
C GLY A 90 6.27 -0.38 -0.74
N SER A 91 5.28 -0.69 0.10
CA SER A 91 4.55 -1.97 0.01
C SER A 91 3.73 -2.03 -1.27
N ARG A 92 3.41 -3.25 -1.71
CA ARG A 92 2.55 -3.50 -2.86
C ARG A 92 1.29 -4.23 -2.41
N ASP A 93 0.13 -3.72 -2.75
CA ASP A 93 -1.17 -4.34 -2.46
C ASP A 93 -1.78 -4.82 -3.78
N ASN A 94 -2.10 -6.11 -3.90
CA ASN A 94 -2.80 -6.65 -5.07
C ASN A 94 -4.30 -6.87 -4.84
N GLY A 95 -4.82 -6.44 -3.68
CA GLY A 95 -6.19 -6.69 -3.25
C GLY A 95 -6.35 -7.92 -2.36
N GLU A 96 -5.36 -8.81 -2.29
CA GLU A 96 -5.41 -10.02 -1.45
C GLU A 96 -4.23 -10.10 -0.47
N THR A 97 -3.06 -9.67 -0.93
CA THR A 97 -1.76 -9.82 -0.29
C THR A 97 -1.01 -8.51 -0.34
N PHE A 98 -0.43 -8.12 0.79
CA PHE A 98 0.58 -7.08 0.89
C PHE A 98 1.95 -7.71 0.68
N TYR A 99 2.68 -7.25 -0.33
CA TYR A 99 4.06 -7.64 -0.60
C TYR A 99 5.04 -6.56 -0.15
N PHE A 100 6.17 -7.01 0.38
CA PHE A 100 7.19 -6.14 0.96
C PHE A 100 8.52 -6.38 0.24
N PRO A 101 9.22 -5.30 -0.17
CA PRO A 101 10.62 -5.41 -0.59
C PRO A 101 11.50 -6.09 0.47
N ASP A 102 12.62 -6.66 0.06
CA ASP A 102 13.58 -7.29 0.99
C ASP A 102 14.16 -6.26 1.97
N PHE A 103 14.37 -5.03 1.48
CA PHE A 103 14.85 -3.91 2.28
C PHE A 103 13.75 -2.86 2.42
N VAL A 104 12.99 -2.95 3.51
CA VAL A 104 12.02 -1.93 3.92
C VAL A 104 12.54 -1.24 5.17
N LYS A 105 12.58 0.09 5.16
CA LYS A 105 12.92 0.88 6.35
C LYS A 105 11.87 0.65 7.45
N ASP A 106 12.28 0.65 8.72
CA ASP A 106 11.38 0.30 9.84
C ASP A 106 10.10 1.16 9.89
N ASP A 107 10.20 2.47 9.65
CA ASP A 107 9.03 3.36 9.57
C ASP A 107 8.07 3.00 8.44
N ASN A 108 8.60 2.53 7.31
CA ASN A 108 7.80 2.06 6.19
C ASN A 108 7.14 0.72 6.51
N LEU A 109 7.89 -0.19 7.15
CA LEU A 109 7.37 -1.49 7.58
C LEU A 109 6.23 -1.29 8.58
N LYS A 110 6.38 -0.38 9.54
CA LYS A 110 5.36 -0.02 10.53
C LYS A 110 4.09 0.50 9.88
N ARG A 111 4.20 1.43 8.93
CA ARG A 111 3.05 1.97 8.20
C ARG A 111 2.33 0.90 7.38
N ALA A 112 3.08 0.09 6.66
CA ALA A 112 2.52 -0.99 5.85
C ALA A 112 1.88 -2.09 6.72
N TYR A 113 2.50 -2.43 7.85
CA TYR A 113 1.95 -3.35 8.85
C TYR A 113 0.62 -2.84 9.41
N LEU A 114 0.54 -1.57 9.83
CA LEU A 114 -0.70 -0.98 10.34
C LEU A 114 -1.82 -1.00 9.28
N ARG A 115 -1.48 -0.78 8.00
CA ARG A 115 -2.45 -0.94 6.90
C ARG A 115 -2.95 -2.38 6.81
N ALA A 116 -2.04 -3.37 6.84
CA ALA A 116 -2.42 -4.78 6.79
C ALA A 116 -3.30 -5.19 7.99
N VAL A 117 -2.96 -4.72 9.19
CA VAL A 117 -3.77 -4.92 10.41
C VAL A 117 -5.18 -4.36 10.23
N ARG A 118 -5.32 -3.14 9.71
CA ARG A 118 -6.63 -2.52 9.44
C ARG A 118 -7.43 -3.38 8.46
N VAL A 119 -6.86 -3.66 7.30
CA VAL A 119 -7.52 -4.35 6.17
C VAL A 119 -7.94 -5.78 6.53
N HIS A 120 -7.16 -6.47 7.36
CA HIS A 120 -7.43 -7.83 7.82
C HIS A 120 -7.98 -7.92 9.25
N ARG A 121 -8.39 -6.79 9.85
CA ARG A 121 -8.91 -6.70 11.23
C ARG A 121 -8.06 -7.44 12.27
N GLY A 122 -6.74 -7.32 12.16
CA GLY A 122 -5.77 -7.91 13.07
C GLY A 122 -5.55 -9.41 12.92
N HIS A 123 -6.18 -10.08 11.96
CA HIS A 123 -5.97 -11.51 11.70
C HIS A 123 -4.98 -11.69 10.55
N LEU A 124 -3.72 -11.98 10.87
CA LEU A 124 -2.63 -11.95 9.91
C LEU A 124 -2.04 -13.34 9.67
N GLU A 125 -1.76 -13.65 8.42
CA GLU A 125 -0.88 -14.72 8.00
C GLU A 125 0.35 -14.09 7.33
N VAL A 126 1.54 -14.57 7.71
CA VAL A 126 2.81 -13.96 7.32
C VAL A 126 3.72 -15.02 6.73
N GLU A 127 4.28 -14.71 5.56
CA GLU A 127 5.33 -15.48 4.94
C GLU A 127 6.50 -14.56 4.57
N GLY A 128 7.70 -15.11 4.51
CA GLY A 128 8.91 -14.33 4.28
C GLY A 128 10.10 -14.87 5.06
N SER A 129 11.16 -14.07 5.08
CA SER A 129 12.37 -14.38 5.84
C SER A 129 12.10 -14.36 7.35
N GLU A 130 12.92 -15.08 8.11
CA GLU A 130 12.86 -15.06 9.58
C GLU A 130 13.12 -13.66 10.15
N GLU A 131 13.99 -12.87 9.51
CA GLU A 131 14.20 -11.47 9.89
C GLU A 131 12.92 -10.64 9.72
N PHE A 132 12.20 -10.81 8.61
CA PHE A 132 10.95 -10.12 8.35
C PHE A 132 9.86 -10.50 9.38
N LYS A 133 9.71 -11.80 9.65
CA LYS A 133 8.76 -12.29 10.67
C LYS A 133 9.13 -11.79 12.06
N GLY A 134 10.41 -11.82 12.43
CA GLY A 134 10.91 -11.33 13.72
C GLY A 134 10.59 -9.85 13.94
N LYS A 135 10.86 -9.00 12.93
CA LYS A 135 10.50 -7.57 12.98
C LYS A 135 9.00 -7.36 13.18
N LEU A 136 8.15 -8.12 12.48
CA LEU A 136 6.70 -8.01 12.63
C LEU A 136 6.21 -8.46 14.00
N VAL A 137 6.83 -9.49 14.58
CA VAL A 137 6.53 -9.96 15.94
C VAL A 137 6.87 -8.87 16.96
N GLU A 138 8.09 -8.31 16.91
CA GLU A 138 8.51 -7.23 17.81
C GLU A 138 7.62 -6.00 17.67
N LEU A 139 7.39 -5.58 16.42
CA LEU A 139 6.52 -4.47 16.09
C LEU A 139 5.11 -4.69 16.66
N SER A 140 4.51 -5.87 16.48
CA SER A 140 3.15 -6.19 16.95
C SER A 140 2.98 -6.21 18.47
N ALA A 141 4.08 -6.23 19.21
CA ALA A 141 4.10 -6.23 20.66
C ALA A 141 4.42 -4.83 21.24
N GLU A 142 4.82 -3.85 20.41
CA GLU A 142 5.10 -2.47 20.82
C GLU A 142 3.92 -1.83 21.58
N PRO A 143 4.19 -0.99 22.60
CA PRO A 143 3.14 -0.22 23.26
C PRO A 143 2.38 0.66 22.27
N GLY A 144 1.05 0.70 22.41
CA GLY A 144 0.18 1.48 21.54
C GLY A 144 -0.16 0.82 20.20
N MET A 145 0.30 -0.40 19.96
CA MET A 145 -0.10 -1.16 18.78
C MET A 145 -1.49 -1.77 18.91
N PRO A 146 -2.25 -1.87 17.80
CA PRO A 146 -3.53 -2.56 17.79
C PRO A 146 -3.36 -4.05 18.13
N PRO A 147 -4.40 -4.68 18.72
CA PRO A 147 -4.38 -6.11 18.99
C PRO A 147 -4.37 -6.90 17.67
N VAL A 148 -3.53 -7.94 17.63
CA VAL A 148 -3.42 -8.83 16.47
C VAL A 148 -3.30 -10.29 16.89
N SER A 149 -3.66 -11.18 15.98
CA SER A 149 -3.41 -12.61 16.03
C SER A 149 -2.71 -13.06 14.77
N PHE A 150 -1.56 -13.73 14.93
CA PHE A 150 -0.90 -14.42 13.83
C PHE A 150 -1.44 -15.84 13.70
N LYS A 151 -1.74 -16.25 12.47
CA LYS A 151 -2.07 -17.64 12.15
C LYS A 151 -0.83 -18.55 12.23
N ASN A 152 0.36 -17.99 11.99
CA ASN A 152 1.64 -18.66 12.22
C ASN A 152 1.83 -18.89 13.74
N SER A 153 1.77 -20.15 14.18
CA SER A 153 1.84 -20.53 15.60
C SER A 153 3.06 -19.94 16.31
N ASP A 154 4.22 -20.03 15.67
CA ASP A 154 5.49 -19.69 16.30
C ASP A 154 5.60 -18.17 16.49
N MET A 155 5.15 -17.40 15.50
CA MET A 155 5.06 -15.93 15.61
C MET A 155 4.08 -15.52 16.72
N GLN A 156 2.93 -16.18 16.81
CA GLN A 156 1.94 -15.87 17.84
C GLN A 156 2.49 -16.18 19.24
N GLN A 157 3.18 -17.30 19.41
CA GLN A 157 3.82 -17.67 20.67
C GLN A 157 4.91 -16.68 21.07
N GLN A 158 5.78 -16.30 20.13
CA GLN A 158 6.84 -15.31 20.36
C GLN A 158 6.24 -13.95 20.76
N ARG A 159 5.19 -13.50 20.07
CA ARG A 159 4.48 -12.26 20.41
C ARG A 159 3.93 -12.30 21.84
N LEU A 160 3.23 -13.37 22.21
CA LEU A 160 2.67 -13.53 23.56
C LEU A 160 3.76 -13.57 24.63
N HIS A 161 4.90 -14.19 24.34
CA HIS A 161 6.04 -14.20 25.24
C HIS A 161 6.59 -12.78 25.50
N ILE A 162 6.75 -11.96 24.45
CA ILE A 162 7.23 -10.57 24.57
C ILE A 162 6.25 -9.74 25.42
N LEU A 163 4.95 -9.87 25.17
CA LEU A 163 3.92 -9.16 25.93
C LEU A 163 3.95 -9.54 27.42
N ALA A 164 4.03 -10.84 27.73
CA ALA A 164 4.10 -11.32 29.10
C ALA A 164 5.35 -10.83 29.85
N GLU A 165 6.51 -10.80 29.18
CA GLU A 165 7.74 -10.28 29.79
C GLU A 165 7.64 -8.77 30.07
N ARG A 166 7.02 -8.01 29.15
CA ARG A 166 6.78 -6.58 29.36
C ARG A 166 5.86 -6.34 30.56
N GLU A 167 4.72 -7.03 30.65
CA GLU A 167 3.82 -6.92 31.79
C GLU A 167 4.53 -7.22 33.12
N ARG A 168 5.35 -8.27 33.17
CA ARG A 168 6.17 -8.59 34.35
C ARG A 168 7.13 -7.47 34.72
N SER A 169 7.81 -6.88 33.74
CA SER A 169 8.76 -5.79 33.96
C SER A 169 8.09 -4.51 34.46
N GLU A 170 6.90 -4.19 33.94
CA GLU A 170 6.12 -3.02 34.35
C GLU A 170 5.56 -3.19 35.77
N ALA A 171 5.05 -4.37 36.10
CA ALA A 171 4.58 -4.69 37.45
C ALA A 171 5.72 -4.56 38.47
N ARG A 172 6.91 -5.06 38.14
CA ARG A 172 8.10 -4.91 39.00
C ARG A 172 8.50 -3.45 39.21
N SER A 173 8.41 -2.63 38.17
CA SER A 173 8.72 -1.20 38.24
C SER A 173 7.71 -0.43 39.10
N ARG A 174 6.41 -0.72 38.96
CA ARG A 174 5.33 -0.13 39.77
C ARG A 174 5.44 -0.50 41.26
N SER A 175 5.78 -1.75 41.58
CA SER A 175 5.97 -2.16 42.98
C SER A 175 7.17 -1.47 43.64
N LYS A 176 8.25 -1.20 42.87
CA LYS A 176 9.39 -0.43 43.36
C LYS A 176 8.99 1.03 43.63
N SER A 177 8.36 1.72 42.68
CA SER A 177 8.01 3.14 42.87
C SER A 177 7.08 3.37 44.07
N PHE A 178 6.17 2.44 44.35
CA PHE A 178 5.30 2.48 45.52
C PHE A 178 6.06 2.36 46.86
N PHE A 179 7.15 1.58 46.90
CA PHE A 179 7.95 1.38 48.11
C PHE A 179 8.81 2.60 48.49
N TRP A 180 9.28 3.38 47.51
CA TRP A 180 10.12 4.58 47.76
C TRP A 180 9.33 5.88 47.99
N SER A 181 7.99 5.83 47.92
CA SER A 181 7.12 6.99 48.10
C SER A 181 6.46 7.07 49.49
N ARG A 182 6.94 6.27 50.45
CA ARG A 182 6.41 6.14 51.82
C ARG A 182 7.49 6.42 52.84
#